data_AF-G4XKK5-F1
#
_entry.id   AF-G4XKK5-F1
#
_cell.length_a   1.000
_cell.length_b   1.000
_cell.length_c   1.000
_cell.angle_alpha   90.00
_cell.angle_beta   90.00
_cell.angle_gamma   90.00
#
_symmetry.space_group_name_H-M   'P 1'
#
loop_
_entity.id
_entity.type
_entity.pdbx_description
1 polymer ?
#
loop_
_entity_poly.entity_id
_entity_poly.type
_entity_poly.pdbx_seq_one_letter_code
_entity_poly.pdbx_strand_id
1 'polypeptide(L)' 'LITPTFHFRILEDFLQVMIDQTDILLSKLEDHAGKTVDICPYISLCSLDIICETAM' A
#
# COMPACT_ATOMS: atom_id res chain seq x y z
N LEU A 1 -11.39 21.78 -4.15
CA LEU A 1 -11.49 20.95 -2.93
C LEU A 1 -10.55 19.75 -2.98
N ILE A 2 -10.45 19.01 -4.11
CA ILE A 2 -9.57 17.83 -4.24
C ILE A 2 -8.11 18.17 -4.56
N THR A 3 -7.87 19.23 -5.34
CA THR A 3 -6.52 19.69 -5.74
C THR A 3 -5.55 19.98 -4.59
N PRO A 4 -5.93 20.59 -3.45
CA PRO A 4 -5.01 20.78 -2.33
C PRO A 4 -4.65 19.48 -1.61
N THR A 5 -5.48 18.42 -1.68
CA THR A 5 -5.26 17.11 -1.04
C THR A 5 -4.16 16.29 -1.72
N PHE A 6 -3.90 16.55 -3.00
CA PHE A 6 -2.82 15.91 -3.76
C PHE A 6 -1.63 16.85 -4.01
N HIS A 7 -1.49 17.91 -3.20
CA HIS A 7 -0.31 18.75 -3.22
C HIS A 7 0.90 17.92 -2.75
N PHE A 8 2.05 18.02 -3.43
CA PHE A 8 3.21 17.13 -3.24
C PHE A 8 3.68 16.95 -1.79
N ARG A 9 3.50 17.96 -0.93
CA ARG A 9 3.84 17.88 0.50
C ARG A 9 3.01 16.86 1.28
N ILE A 10 1.75 16.63 0.89
CA ILE A 10 0.87 15.62 1.51
C ILE A 10 1.24 14.22 1.02
N LEU A 11 1.77 14.09 -0.20
CA LEU A 11 2.24 12.80 -0.73
C LEU A 11 3.48 12.29 0.01
N GLU A 12 4.31 13.18 0.57
CA GLU A 12 5.42 12.79 1.45
C GLU A 12 4.92 12.12 2.72
N ASP A 13 3.81 12.60 3.30
CA ASP A 13 3.19 11.98 4.48
C ASP A 13 2.62 10.59 4.16
N PHE A 14 2.11 10.39 2.93
CA PHE A 14 1.59 9.10 2.48
C PHE A 14 2.67 8.08 2.15
N LEU A 15 3.91 8.51 1.91
CA LEU A 15 5.02 7.61 1.56
C LEU A 15 5.29 6.61 2.68
N GLN A 16 5.23 7.05 3.94
CA GLN A 16 5.44 6.16 5.08
C GLN A 16 4.37 5.07 5.13
N VAL A 17 3.09 5.43 4.96
CA VAL A 17 1.98 4.47 4.90
C VAL A 17 2.16 3.47 3.76
N MET A 18 2.59 3.92 2.58
CA MET A 18 2.87 3.03 1.45
C MET A 18 3.98 2.02 1.76
N ILE A 19 5.04 2.45 2.46
CA ILE A 19 6.13 1.56 2.90
C ILE A 19 5.61 0.54 3.90
N ASP A 20 4.90 0.99 4.94
CA ASP A 20 4.39 0.12 6.01
C ASP A 20 3.44 -0.96 5.45
N GLN A 21 2.53 -0.58 4.56
CA GLN A 21 1.61 -1.53 3.91
C GLN A 21 2.33 -2.46 2.93
N THR A 22 3.44 -2.02 2.32
CA THR A 22 4.28 -2.87 1.47
C THR A 22 5.04 -3.91 2.30
N ASP A 23 5.55 -3.55 3.48
CA ASP A 23 6.22 -4.51 4.38
C ASP A 23 5.24 -5.60 4.86
N ILE A 24 3.98 -5.23 5.14
CA ILE A 24 2.91 -6.20 5.44
C ILE A 24 2.65 -7.12 4.24
N LEU A 25 2.57 -6.56 3.02
CA LEU A 25 2.44 -7.35 1.80
C LEU A 25 3.59 -8.34 1.64
N LEU A 26 4.84 -7.90 1.82
CA LEU A 26 6.03 -8.75 1.70
C LEU A 26 6.00 -9.88 2.73
N SER A 27 5.65 -9.60 3.98
CA SER A 27 5.52 -10.65 5.02
C SER A 27 4.52 -11.75 4.64
N LYS A 28 3.40 -11.39 3.97
CA LYS A 28 2.41 -12.36 3.48
C LYS A 28 2.91 -13.18 2.28
N LEU A 29 3.80 -12.59 1.47
CA LEU A 29 4.40 -13.26 0.31
C LEU A 29 5.56 -14.18 0.70
N GLU A 30 6.23 -13.94 1.83
CA GLU A 30 7.28 -14.83 2.35
C GLU A 30 6.75 -16.25 2.59
N ASP A 31 5.50 -16.40 3.06
CA ASP A 31 4.82 -17.70 3.23
C ASP A 31 4.66 -18.49 1.91
N HIS A 32 4.83 -17.82 0.77
CA HIS A 32 4.68 -18.38 -0.56
C HIS A 32 6.01 -18.48 -1.33
N ALA A 33 7.15 -18.28 -0.65
CA ALA A 33 8.46 -18.33 -1.26
C ALA A 33 8.69 -19.63 -2.06
N GLY A 34 9.19 -19.48 -3.30
CA GLY A 34 9.45 -20.59 -4.22
C GLY A 34 8.22 -21.15 -4.94
N LYS A 35 7.05 -20.53 -4.81
CA LYS A 35 5.82 -20.90 -5.53
C LYS A 35 5.37 -19.79 -6.46
N THR A 36 4.67 -20.15 -7.53
CA THR A 36 3.91 -19.18 -8.33
C THR A 36 2.64 -18.80 -7.57
N VAL A 37 2.37 -17.50 -7.47
CA VAL A 37 1.21 -16.94 -6.79
C VAL A 37 0.51 -15.97 -7.73
N ASP A 38 -0.82 -15.95 -7.70
CA ASP A 38 -1.59 -14.84 -8.28
C ASP A 38 -1.44 -13.61 -7.38
N ILE A 39 -0.73 -12.60 -7.88
CA ILE A 39 -0.36 -11.41 -7.11
C ILE A 39 -1.49 -10.38 -7.03
N CYS A 40 -2.48 -10.45 -7.94
CA CYS A 40 -3.54 -9.45 -8.05
C CYS A 40 -4.34 -9.24 -6.76
N PRO A 41 -4.77 -10.29 -6.02
CA PRO A 41 -5.48 -10.11 -4.76
C PRO A 41 -4.63 -9.41 -3.69
N TYR A 42 -3.34 -9.75 -3.61
CA TYR A 42 -2.42 -9.19 -2.62
C TYR A 42 -2.17 -7.70 -2.85
N ILE A 43 -1.95 -7.31 -4.10
CA ILE A 43 -1.76 -5.90 -4.48
C ILE A 43 -3.05 -5.11 -4.29
N SER A 44 -4.21 -5.70 -4.61
CA SER A 44 -5.51 -5.05 -4.43
C SER A 44 -5.80 -4.75 -2.96
N LEU A 45 -5.49 -5.70 -2.07
CA LEU A 45 -5.64 -5.53 -0.62
C LEU A 45 -4.65 -4.50 -0.07
N CYS A 46 -3.36 -4.59 -0.43
CA CYS A 46 -2.36 -3.60 -0.03
C CYS A 46 -2.76 -2.18 -0.47
N SER A 47 -3.24 -2.04 -1.72
CA SER A 47 -3.71 -0.75 -2.24
C SER A 47 -4.94 -0.23 -1.48
N LEU A 48 -5.87 -1.11 -1.09
CA LEU A 48 -7.03 -0.75 -0.28
C LEU A 48 -6.60 -0.27 1.10
N ASP A 49 -5.68 -0.97 1.75
CA ASP A 49 -5.15 -0.59 3.08
C ASP A 49 -4.48 0.79 3.03
N ILE A 50 -3.64 1.05 2.01
CA ILE A 50 -3.02 2.37 1.78
C ILE A 50 -4.08 3.46 1.63
N ILE A 51 -5.11 3.24 0.81
CA ILE A 51 -6.16 4.24 0.59
C ILE A 51 -6.95 4.50 1.87
N CYS A 52 -7.26 3.45 2.63
CA CYS A 52 -8.00 3.58 3.88
C CYS A 52 -7.18 4.34 4.94
N GLU A 53 -5.90 4.05 5.07
CA GLU A 53 -5.04 4.66 6.08
C GLU A 53 -4.61 6.09 5.72
N THR A 54 -4.39 6.39 4.45
CA THR A 54 -4.09 7.78 3.99
C THR A 54 -5.31 8.69 3.99
N ALA A 55 -6.53 8.14 4.00
CA ALA A 55 -7.78 8.90 4.07
C ALA A 55 -8.28 9.18 5.49
N MET A 56 -7.70 8.52 6.51
CA MET A 56 -8.02 8.70 7.94
C MET A 56 -7.20 9.82 8.57
#